data_AF-A0A1M7R7G0-F1
#
_entry.id   AF-A0A1M7R7G0-F1
#
_cell.length_a   1.000
_cell.length_b   1.000
_cell.length_c   1.000
_cell.angle_alpha   90.00
_cell.angle_beta   90.00
_cell.angle_gamma   90.00
#
_symmetry.space_group_name_H-M   'P 1'
#
loop_
_entity.id
_entity.type
_entity.pdbx_description
1 polymer ?
#
loop_
_entity_poly.entity_id
_entity_poly.type
_entity_poly.pdbx_seq_one_letter_code
_entity_poly.pdbx_strand_id
1 'polypeptide(L)'
;MNQLTDQDTRSKHGTQTYANIVGAGSGTLMLVIAREIPDTYWLKPYLIMTAPSISVYLSNVANEIRTYFVERYGNIKNMREERKIIRKIDALKKYPLATNKDINLLNKQLMDARIQRIKKMITSLNK
;
A
#
# COMPACT_ATOMS: atom_id res chain seq x y z
N MET A 1 23.03 -13.82 -15.51
CA MET A 1 22.48 -13.90 -14.15
C MET A 1 22.65 -12.53 -13.52
N ASN A 2 21.68 -11.61 -13.65
CA ASN A 2 21.67 -10.26 -13.04
C ASN A 2 20.36 -9.53 -13.43
N GLN A 3 19.23 -9.81 -12.76
CA GLN A 3 17.98 -9.02 -12.90
C GLN A 3 17.10 -9.08 -11.63
N LEU A 4 17.68 -8.92 -10.43
CA LEU A 4 16.91 -9.00 -9.17
C LEU A 4 17.04 -7.78 -8.23
N THR A 5 17.66 -6.69 -8.66
CA THR A 5 17.95 -5.53 -7.80
C THR A 5 17.06 -4.29 -8.02
N ASP A 6 16.14 -4.28 -8.98
CA ASP A 6 15.40 -3.06 -9.36
C ASP A 6 14.01 -2.86 -8.73
N GLN A 7 13.50 -3.80 -7.93
CA GLN A 7 12.18 -3.65 -7.29
C GLN A 7 12.20 -3.15 -5.84
N ASP A 8 13.30 -3.32 -5.11
CA ASP A 8 13.42 -2.86 -3.70
C ASP A 8 13.70 -1.35 -3.56
N THR A 9 14.15 -0.69 -4.63
CA THR A 9 14.43 0.75 -4.63
C THR A 9 13.19 1.61 -4.83
N ARG A 10 12.18 1.12 -5.57
CA ARG A 10 10.96 1.91 -5.89
C ARG A 10 9.98 2.04 -4.72
N SER A 11 9.86 1.02 -3.87
CA SER A 11 9.01 1.10 -2.67
C SER A 11 9.64 2.02 -1.61
N LYS A 12 10.96 1.91 -1.39
CA LYS A 12 11.71 2.77 -0.48
C LYS A 12 11.68 4.24 -0.92
N HIS A 13 11.78 4.53 -2.22
CA HIS A 13 11.76 5.90 -2.71
C HIS A 13 10.39 6.57 -2.53
N GLY A 14 9.28 5.86 -2.77
CA GLY A 14 7.92 6.38 -2.53
C GLY A 14 7.61 6.60 -1.05
N THR A 15 8.15 5.75 -0.18
CA THR A 15 8.01 5.83 1.28
C THR A 15 8.87 6.96 1.88
N GLN A 16 10.12 7.09 1.45
CA GLN A 16 11.02 8.17 1.86
C GLN A 16 10.51 9.54 1.39
N THR A 17 9.97 9.62 0.17
CA THR A 17 9.42 10.88 -0.37
C THR A 17 8.21 11.36 0.44
N TYR A 18 7.31 10.46 0.85
CA TYR A 18 6.16 10.82 1.69
C TYR A 18 6.54 11.16 3.13
N ALA A 19 7.45 10.40 3.74
CA ALA A 19 7.97 10.74 5.07
C ALA A 19 8.66 12.11 5.07
N ASN A 20 9.40 12.44 4.01
CA ASN A 20 10.02 13.77 3.86
C ASN A 20 8.98 14.88 3.67
N ILE A 21 7.93 14.66 2.86
CA ILE A 21 6.86 15.65 2.63
C ILE A 21 6.03 15.88 3.90
N VAL A 22 5.66 14.81 4.61
CA VAL A 22 4.91 14.90 5.88
C VAL A 22 5.78 15.47 6.99
N GLY A 23 7.06 15.11 7.05
CA GLY A 23 8.01 15.65 8.01
C GLY A 23 8.26 17.15 7.83
N ALA A 24 8.49 17.59 6.59
CA ALA A 24 8.66 19.00 6.27
C ALA A 24 7.37 19.80 6.50
N GLY A 25 6.22 19.30 6.03
CA GLY A 25 4.93 19.98 6.18
C GLY A 25 4.48 20.11 7.64
N SER A 26 4.69 19.08 8.46
CA SER A 26 4.34 19.11 9.89
C SER A 26 5.25 20.04 10.70
N GLY A 27 6.56 20.05 10.43
CA GLY A 27 7.50 20.95 11.10
C GLY A 27 7.22 22.43 10.81
N THR A 28 6.89 22.76 9.56
CA THR A 28 6.49 24.13 9.19
C THR A 28 5.17 24.54 9.84
N LEU A 29 4.16 23.65 9.86
CA LEU A 29 2.88 23.94 10.52
C LEU A 29 3.07 24.21 12.02
N MET A 30 3.91 23.40 12.68
CA MET A 30 4.18 23.53 14.10
C MET A 30 4.92 24.83 14.44
N LEU A 31 5.83 25.29 13.56
CA LEU A 31 6.50 26.59 13.69
C LEU A 31 5.54 27.78 13.48
N VAL A 32 4.59 27.67 12.54
CA VAL A 32 3.56 28.71 12.33
C VAL A 32 2.66 28.84 13.56
N ILE A 33 2.23 27.71 14.13
CA ILE A 33 1.43 27.68 15.36
C ILE A 33 2.23 28.23 16.54
N ALA A 34 3.51 27.85 16.67
CA ALA A 34 4.38 28.35 17.73
C ALA A 34 4.61 29.87 17.64
N ARG A 35 4.60 30.46 16.44
CA ARG A 35 4.74 31.91 16.25
C ARG A 35 3.56 32.72 16.79
N GLU A 36 2.35 32.18 16.73
CA GLU A 36 1.12 32.82 17.23
C GLU A 36 0.94 32.70 18.75
N ILE A 37 1.77 31.91 19.44
CA ILE A 37 1.73 31.78 20.90
C ILE A 37 2.52 32.95 21.53
N PRO A 38 1.94 33.71 22.48
CA PRO A 38 2.65 34.77 23.20
C PRO A 38 3.91 34.25 23.90
N ASP A 39 5.00 35.02 23.85
CA ASP A 39 6.30 34.65 24.45
C ASP A 39 6.26 34.50 25.98
N THR A 40 5.17 34.91 26.62
CA THR A 40 4.90 34.72 28.04
C THR A 40 4.60 33.26 28.42
N TYR A 41 4.30 32.39 27.45
CA TYR A 41 4.04 30.98 27.71
C TYR A 41 5.33 30.16 27.73
N TRP A 42 5.65 29.63 28.91
CA TRP A 42 6.77 28.73 29.15
C TRP A 42 6.79 27.47 28.27
N LEU A 43 5.66 27.08 27.67
CA LEU A 43 5.53 25.92 26.78
C LEU A 43 6.14 26.13 25.38
N LYS A 44 6.23 27.37 24.90
CA LYS A 44 6.72 27.73 23.55
C LYS A 44 8.12 27.16 23.22
N PRO A 45 9.15 27.30 24.08
CA PRO A 45 10.46 26.71 23.80
C PRO A 45 10.44 25.17 23.77
N TYR A 46 9.66 24.52 24.65
CA TYR A 46 9.52 23.07 24.64
C TYR A 46 8.83 22.57 23.36
N LEU A 47 7.83 23.30 22.86
CA LEU A 47 7.14 22.96 21.61
C LEU A 47 8.09 23.07 20.41
N ILE A 48 8.90 24.13 20.34
CA ILE A 48 9.89 24.34 19.27
C ILE A 48 10.99 23.27 19.32
N MET A 49 11.48 22.95 20.53
CA MET A 49 12.55 21.97 20.72
C MET A 49 12.09 20.53 20.43
N THR A 50 10.83 20.21 20.70
CA THR A 50 10.25 18.87 20.45
C THR A 50 9.66 18.70 19.06
N ALA A 51 9.44 19.79 18.32
CA ALA A 51 8.87 19.76 16.97
C ALA A 51 9.60 18.81 16.00
N PRO A 52 10.94 18.75 15.94
CA PRO A 52 11.64 17.79 15.08
C PRO A 52 11.32 16.33 15.45
N SER A 53 11.27 16.02 16.74
CA SER A 53 10.97 14.66 17.23
C SER A 53 9.52 14.26 16.94
N ILE A 54 8.58 15.18 17.12
CA ILE A 54 7.15 14.97 16.83
C ILE A 54 6.93 14.77 15.33
N SER A 55 7.64 15.53 14.49
CA SER A 55 7.61 15.39 13.03
C SER A 55 8.12 14.02 12.57
N VAL A 56 9.23 13.53 13.14
CA VAL A 56 9.74 12.18 12.86
C VAL A 56 8.74 11.12 13.32
N TYR A 57 8.16 11.28 14.52
CA TYR A 57 7.16 10.35 15.04
C TYR A 57 5.91 10.28 14.16
N LEU A 58 5.35 11.43 13.75
CA LEU A 58 4.22 11.48 12.83
C LEU A 58 4.54 10.83 11.48
N SER A 59 5.75 11.03 10.98
CA SER A 59 6.19 10.45 9.70
C SER A 59 6.26 8.92 9.77
N ASN A 60 6.73 8.38 10.90
CA ASN A 60 6.75 6.94 11.14
C ASN A 60 5.33 6.36 11.21
N VAL A 61 4.46 6.98 12.01
CA VAL A 61 3.05 6.56 12.15
C VAL A 61 2.31 6.64 10.81
N ALA A 62 2.49 7.72 10.05
CA ALA A 62 1.88 7.88 8.74
C ALA A 62 2.36 6.80 7.75
N ASN A 63 3.63 6.42 7.81
CA ASN A 63 4.18 5.38 6.95
C ASN A 63 3.67 3.98 7.33
N GLU A 64 3.53 3.70 8.61
CA GLU A 64 2.96 2.44 9.11
C GLU A 64 1.48 2.30 8.71
N ILE A 65 0.70 3.36 8.90
CA ILE A 65 -0.69 3.44 8.43
C ILE A 65 -0.74 3.20 6.92
N ARG A 66 0.09 3.88 6.13
CA ARG A 66 0.11 3.69 4.67
C ARG A 66 0.41 2.25 4.29
N THR A 67 1.40 1.63 4.92
CA THR A 67 1.79 0.25 4.63
C THR A 67 0.61 -0.70 4.90
N TYR A 68 -0.03 -0.54 6.06
CA TYR A 68 -1.24 -1.29 6.42
C TYR A 68 -2.38 -1.11 5.40
N PHE A 69 -2.68 0.14 5.02
CA PHE A 69 -3.76 0.43 4.07
C PHE A 69 -3.45 -0.05 2.66
N VAL A 70 -2.22 0.11 2.16
CA VAL A 70 -1.82 -0.31 0.81
C VAL A 70 -1.89 -1.83 0.67
N GLU A 71 -1.38 -2.57 1.65
CA GLU A 71 -1.46 -4.04 1.65
C GLU A 71 -2.90 -4.55 1.73
N ARG A 72 -3.70 -3.95 2.63
CA ARG A 72 -5.11 -4.33 2.80
C ARG A 72 -5.94 -3.99 1.55
N TYR A 73 -5.74 -2.81 0.98
CA TYR A 73 -6.48 -2.34 -0.20
C TYR A 73 -6.11 -3.14 -1.46
N GLY A 74 -4.82 -3.46 -1.63
CA GLY A 74 -4.34 -4.31 -2.72
C GLY A 74 -5.02 -5.69 -2.69
N ASN A 75 -5.10 -6.31 -1.51
CA ASN A 75 -5.78 -7.59 -1.34
C ASN A 75 -7.27 -7.52 -1.66
N ILE A 76 -7.97 -6.48 -1.19
CA ILE A 76 -9.41 -6.29 -1.47
C ILE A 76 -9.66 -6.06 -2.96
N LYS A 77 -8.83 -5.25 -3.63
CA LYS A 77 -8.96 -4.99 -5.08
C LYS A 77 -8.76 -6.28 -5.88
N ASN A 78 -7.73 -7.05 -5.57
CA ASN A 78 -7.44 -8.33 -6.23
C ASN A 78 -8.59 -9.34 -6.05
N MET A 79 -9.17 -9.43 -4.84
CA MET A 79 -10.34 -10.26 -4.57
C MET A 79 -11.59 -9.81 -5.34
N ARG A 80 -11.74 -8.50 -5.57
CA ARG A 80 -12.88 -7.95 -6.33
C ARG A 80 -12.77 -8.27 -7.82
N GLU A 81 -11.58 -8.15 -8.40
CA GLU A 81 -11.34 -8.52 -9.80
C GLU A 81 -11.51 -10.02 -10.02
N GLU A 82 -11.00 -10.84 -9.12
CA GLU A 82 -11.17 -12.29 -9.18
C GLU A 82 -12.64 -12.70 -9.13
N ARG A 83 -13.42 -12.09 -8.23
CA ARG A 83 -14.88 -12.30 -8.18
C ARG A 83 -15.59 -11.86 -9.46
N LYS A 84 -15.14 -10.79 -10.13
CA LYS A 84 -15.70 -10.38 -11.42
C LYS A 84 -15.42 -11.43 -12.50
N ILE A 85 -14.22 -12.00 -12.55
CA ILE A 85 -13.85 -13.02 -13.53
C ILE A 85 -14.68 -14.29 -13.32
N ILE A 86 -14.80 -14.76 -12.08
CA ILE A 86 -15.63 -15.93 -11.74
C ILE A 86 -17.09 -15.72 -12.16
N ARG A 87 -17.67 -14.55 -11.85
CA ARG A 87 -19.04 -14.21 -12.27
C ARG A 87 -19.21 -14.21 -13.79
N LYS A 88 -18.20 -13.76 -14.54
CA LYS A 88 -18.23 -13.79 -16.02
C LYS A 88 -18.17 -15.24 -16.54
N ILE A 89 -17.35 -16.09 -15.94
CA ILE A 89 -17.27 -17.52 -16.28
C ILE A 89 -18.59 -18.23 -15.97
N ASP A 90 -19.20 -17.95 -14.82
CA ASP A 90 -20.49 -18.53 -14.45
C ASP A 90 -21.65 -17.99 -15.31
N ALA A 91 -21.57 -16.74 -15.77
CA ALA A 91 -22.50 -16.21 -16.76
C ALA A 91 -22.35 -16.93 -18.11
N LEU A 92 -21.12 -17.20 -18.55
CA LEU A 92 -20.83 -17.93 -19.80
C LEU A 92 -21.43 -19.35 -19.80
N LYS A 93 -21.49 -20.02 -18.65
CA LYS A 93 -22.17 -21.33 -18.50
C LYS A 93 -23.66 -21.29 -18.81
N LYS A 94 -24.31 -20.12 -18.72
CA LYS A 94 -25.74 -19.95 -19.00
C LYS A 94 -26.03 -19.62 -20.48
N TYR A 95 -25.00 -19.33 -21.28
CA TYR A 95 -25.18 -19.01 -22.70
C TYR A 95 -25.17 -20.28 -23.55
N PRO A 96 -26.14 -20.47 -24.45
CA PRO A 96 -26.25 -21.67 -25.28
C PRO A 96 -25.15 -21.80 -26.35
N LEU A 97 -24.38 -20.72 -26.60
CA LEU A 97 -23.30 -20.66 -27.58
C LEU A 97 -21.91 -20.97 -26.98
N ALA A 98 -21.81 -21.12 -25.66
CA ALA A 98 -20.53 -21.37 -25.01
C ALA A 98 -20.21 -22.88 -25.02
N THR A 99 -19.12 -23.26 -25.69
CA THR A 99 -18.68 -24.66 -25.69
C THR A 99 -18.14 -25.04 -24.31
N ASN A 100 -18.59 -26.20 -23.79
CA ASN A 100 -18.09 -26.73 -22.51
C ASN A 100 -16.56 -26.87 -22.44
N LYS A 101 -15.91 -27.08 -23.59
CA LYS A 101 -14.44 -27.11 -23.72
C LYS A 101 -13.80 -25.76 -23.37
N ASP A 102 -14.36 -24.65 -23.84
CA ASP A 102 -13.83 -23.31 -23.61
C ASP A 102 -14.04 -22.87 -22.15
N ILE A 103 -15.17 -23.25 -21.56
CA ILE A 103 -15.47 -23.03 -20.14
C ILE A 103 -14.48 -23.80 -19.26
N ASN A 104 -14.18 -25.05 -19.60
CA ASN A 104 -13.19 -25.86 -18.88
C ASN A 104 -11.77 -25.31 -19.02
N LEU A 105 -11.42 -24.80 -20.21
CA LEU A 105 -10.14 -24.13 -20.44
C LEU A 105 -10.01 -22.86 -19.57
N LEU A 106 -11.05 -22.03 -19.50
CA LEU A 106 -11.06 -20.83 -18.66
C LEU A 106 -10.97 -21.16 -17.16
N ASN A 107 -11.66 -22.20 -16.71
CA ASN A 107 -11.56 -22.67 -15.32
C ASN A 107 -10.13 -23.15 -14.98
N LYS A 108 -9.50 -23.88 -15.91
CA LYS A 108 -8.12 -24.34 -15.74
C LYS A 108 -7.14 -23.16 -15.65
N GLN A 109 -7.26 -22.18 -16.55
CA GLN A 109 -6.44 -20.97 -16.51
C GLN A 109 -6.63 -20.17 -15.21
N LEU A 110 -7.86 -20.10 -14.70
CA LEU A 110 -8.15 -19.44 -13.42
C LEU A 110 -7.48 -20.18 -12.24
N MET A 111 -7.52 -21.52 -12.24
CA MET A 111 -6.81 -22.31 -11.22
C MET A 111 -5.29 -22.15 -11.32
N ASP A 112 -4.72 -22.17 -12.52
CA ASP A 112 -3.29 -21.97 -12.73
C ASP A 112 -2.83 -20.59 -12.25
N ALA A 113 -3.61 -19.55 -12.52
CA ALA A 113 -3.34 -18.20 -12.03
C ALA A 113 -3.39 -18.10 -10.49
N ARG A 114 -4.34 -18.81 -9.84
CA ARG A 114 -4.41 -18.92 -8.38
C ARG A 114 -3.18 -19.63 -7.81
N ILE A 115 -2.78 -20.76 -8.40
CA ILE A 115 -1.61 -21.52 -7.98
C ILE A 115 -0.34 -20.67 -8.11
N GLN A 116 -0.18 -19.92 -9.20
CA GLN A 116 0.95 -18.98 -9.35
C GLN A 116 0.95 -17.88 -8.29
N ARG A 117 -0.23 -17.36 -7.93
CA ARG A 117 -0.35 -16.35 -6.87
C ARG A 117 0.04 -16.93 -5.50
N ILE A 118 -0.41 -18.14 -5.17
CA ILE A 118 -0.03 -18.86 -3.94
C ILE A 118 1.47 -19.12 -3.92
N LYS A 119 2.06 -19.58 -5.03
CA LYS A 119 3.51 -19.78 -5.13
C LYS A 119 4.29 -18.49 -4.85
N LYS A 120 3.88 -17.36 -5.44
CA LYS A 120 4.50 -16.05 -5.17
C LYS A 120 4.39 -15.67 -3.69
N MET A 121 3.24 -15.92 -3.06
CA MET A 121 3.03 -15.65 -1.63
C MET A 121 3.93 -16.51 -0.74
N ILE A 122 4.09 -17.80 -1.07
CA ILE A 122 5.04 -18.70 -0.37
C ILE A 122 6.47 -18.19 -0.53
N THR A 123 6.89 -17.82 -1.75
CA THR A 123 8.23 -17.29 -2.01
C THR A 123 8.50 -15.99 -1.25
N SER A 124 7.51 -15.12 -1.09
CA SER A 124 7.67 -13.88 -0.31
C SER A 124 7.70 -14.09 1.20
N LEU A 125 7.17 -15.21 1.71
CA LEU A 125 7.20 -15.55 3.14
C LEU A 125 8.51 -16.25 3.56
N ASN A 126 9.21 -16.87 2.61
CA ASN A 126 10.44 -17.62 2.87
C ASN A 126 11.71 -16.80 2.63
N LYS A 127 11.57 -15.47 2.55
CA LYS A 127 12.63 -14.49 2.27
C LYS A 127 12.67 -13.50 3.43
#